data_AF-A0A9X4KZI0-F1
#
_entry.id   AF-A0A9X4KZI0-F1
#
_cell.length_a   1.000
_cell.length_b   1.000
_cell.length_c   1.000
_cell.angle_alpha   90.00
_cell.angle_beta   90.00
_cell.angle_gamma   90.00
#
_symmetry.space_group_name_H-M   'P 1'
#
loop_
_entity.id
_entity.type
_entity.pdbx_description
1 polymer ?
#
loop_
_entity_poly.entity_id
_entity_poly.type
_entity_poly.pdbx_seq_one_letter_code
_entity_poly.pdbx_strand_id
1 'polypeptide(L)'
;MIYFDPTGNKSLMTYAKAYSKAFSWSNIKETAADVGNTMWGDFKDAAEAVWYVSNEAALAYPPVAGGEYIIVKGAGYVWNGAKWVKAAITGSKEVKVSIQVLSKGERIKIFNQRLLDAPSAKSADEALAQLDKIMTEVEDAYSGVAKVDHPGLAYQGRMYAPRPDKTARMSDGSIRAVTSGNFIEITADGTIKIFAKNADKTQGALVLTKPGAGG
;
A
#
# COMPACT_ATOMS: atom_id res chain seq x y z
N MET A 1 -23.79 -7.58 -12.13
CA MET A 1 -22.88 -6.69 -11.37
C MET A 1 -23.30 -5.27 -11.66
N ILE A 2 -23.79 -4.53 -10.67
CA ILE A 2 -24.23 -3.15 -10.84
C ILE A 2 -23.31 -2.29 -9.98
N TYR A 3 -22.49 -1.46 -10.61
CA TYR A 3 -21.68 -0.45 -9.92
C TYR A 3 -22.52 0.83 -9.82
N PHE A 4 -22.61 1.39 -8.61
CA PHE A 4 -23.07 2.75 -8.41
C PHE A 4 -21.88 3.62 -8.01
N ASP A 5 -21.58 4.61 -8.84
CA ASP A 5 -20.63 5.67 -8.52
C ASP A 5 -21.44 6.86 -7.94
N PRO A 6 -21.28 7.18 -6.64
CA PRO A 6 -21.98 8.32 -6.04
C PRO A 6 -21.45 9.68 -6.51
N THR A 7 -20.34 9.72 -7.27
CA THR A 7 -19.73 10.96 -7.79
C THR A 7 -20.16 11.35 -9.21
N GLY A 8 -20.94 10.50 -9.89
CA GLY A 8 -21.48 10.78 -11.22
C GLY A 8 -20.43 10.79 -12.35
N ASN A 9 -19.26 10.17 -12.14
CA ASN A 9 -18.14 10.26 -13.06
C ASN A 9 -18.24 9.17 -14.17
N LYS A 10 -18.64 9.58 -15.38
CA LYS A 10 -18.94 8.69 -16.51
C LYS A 10 -17.73 7.90 -17.06
N SER A 11 -16.50 8.18 -16.62
CA SER A 11 -15.28 7.54 -17.14
C SER A 11 -15.15 6.06 -16.74
N LEU A 12 -15.60 5.69 -15.53
CA LEU A 12 -15.49 4.31 -15.02
C LEU A 12 -16.47 3.33 -15.68
N MET A 13 -17.67 3.79 -16.07
CA MET A 13 -18.64 2.94 -16.80
C MET A 13 -18.14 2.52 -18.20
N THR A 14 -17.29 3.33 -18.82
CA THR A 14 -16.72 3.02 -20.15
C THR A 14 -15.65 1.93 -20.06
N TYR A 15 -14.89 1.92 -18.97
CA TYR A 15 -13.85 0.91 -18.71
C TYR A 15 -14.42 -0.47 -18.40
N ALA A 16 -15.48 -0.55 -17.58
CA ALA A 16 -16.15 -1.81 -17.28
C ALA A 16 -16.80 -2.48 -18.52
N LYS A 17 -17.29 -1.68 -19.47
CA LYS A 17 -17.82 -2.17 -20.76
C LYS A 17 -16.74 -2.63 -21.73
N ALA A 18 -15.55 -2.03 -21.68
CA ALA A 18 -14.41 -2.46 -22.51
C ALA A 18 -13.85 -3.80 -22.02
N TYR A 19 -13.75 -3.99 -20.70
CA TYR A 19 -13.25 -5.23 -20.10
C TYR A 19 -14.19 -6.43 -20.27
N SER A 20 -15.52 -6.23 -20.25
CA SER A 20 -16.46 -7.33 -20.46
C SER A 20 -16.50 -7.86 -21.90
N LYS A 21 -16.03 -7.08 -22.88
CA LYS A 21 -15.95 -7.50 -24.30
C LYS A 21 -14.64 -8.21 -24.66
N ALA A 22 -13.56 -8.00 -23.89
CA ALA A 22 -12.24 -8.57 -24.19
C ALA A 22 -12.01 -9.96 -23.59
N PHE A 23 -12.91 -10.44 -22.73
CA PHE A 23 -12.78 -11.72 -22.01
C PHE A 23 -13.38 -12.88 -22.84
N SER A 24 -12.61 -13.42 -23.79
CA SER A 24 -12.99 -14.64 -24.51
C SER A 24 -12.40 -15.90 -23.84
N TRP A 25 -13.19 -16.97 -23.81
CA TRP A 25 -12.93 -18.22 -23.07
C TRP A 25 -11.63 -18.96 -23.46
N SER A 26 -11.03 -18.65 -24.61
CA SER A 26 -9.80 -19.29 -25.08
C SER A 26 -8.55 -18.89 -24.31
N ASN A 27 -8.53 -17.73 -23.64
CA ASN A 27 -7.30 -17.19 -23.01
C ASN A 27 -7.11 -17.65 -21.54
N ILE A 28 -8.08 -18.35 -20.96
CA ILE A 28 -8.07 -18.74 -19.54
C ILE A 28 -7.10 -19.90 -19.27
N LYS A 29 -6.86 -20.77 -20.27
CA LYS A 29 -5.99 -21.95 -20.09
C LYS A 29 -4.49 -21.60 -20.16
N GLU A 30 -4.10 -20.57 -20.90
CA GLU A 30 -2.70 -20.16 -21.01
C GLU A 30 -2.26 -19.31 -19.80
N THR A 31 -3.12 -18.41 -19.31
CA THR A 31 -2.78 -17.53 -18.18
C THR A 31 -2.65 -18.28 -16.84
N ALA A 32 -3.28 -19.46 -16.71
CA ALA A 32 -3.15 -20.31 -15.53
C ALA A 32 -1.80 -21.07 -15.46
N ALA A 33 -1.05 -21.14 -16.56
CA ALA A 33 0.24 -21.83 -16.59
C ALA A 33 1.41 -20.94 -16.13
N ASP A 34 1.31 -19.61 -16.26
CA ASP A 34 2.41 -18.66 -15.99
C ASP A 34 2.42 -18.09 -14.55
N VAL A 35 1.33 -18.24 -13.79
CA VAL A 35 1.23 -17.70 -12.43
C VAL A 35 1.38 -18.81 -11.39
N GLY A 36 2.65 -19.08 -11.03
CA GLY A 36 3.10 -19.63 -9.74
C GLY A 36 2.18 -20.62 -9.02
N ASN A 37 2.55 -21.89 -9.09
CA ASN A 37 1.84 -23.09 -8.63
C ASN A 37 1.71 -23.25 -7.08
N THR A 38 1.51 -22.19 -6.30
CA THR A 38 1.42 -22.25 -4.83
C THR A 38 0.11 -21.77 -4.21
N MET A 39 -0.85 -21.24 -5.00
CA MET A 39 -2.17 -20.79 -4.48
C MET A 39 -3.39 -21.45 -5.13
N TRP A 40 -3.19 -22.44 -6.01
CA TRP A 40 -4.28 -23.00 -6.84
C TRP A 40 -4.75 -24.40 -6.45
N GLY A 41 -4.18 -25.01 -5.41
CA GLY A 41 -4.40 -26.42 -5.06
C GLY A 41 -5.78 -26.79 -4.48
N ASP A 42 -6.62 -25.81 -4.13
CA ASP A 42 -7.82 -26.06 -3.32
C ASP A 42 -9.17 -25.73 -4.01
N PHE A 43 -9.16 -25.35 -5.30
CA PHE A 43 -10.42 -25.07 -6.00
C PHE A 43 -11.08 -26.35 -6.49
N LYS A 44 -12.33 -26.57 -6.08
CA LYS A 44 -13.04 -27.82 -6.36
C LYS A 44 -13.57 -27.88 -7.79
N ASP A 45 -13.77 -26.74 -8.43
CA ASP A 45 -14.19 -26.66 -9.83
C ASP A 45 -13.91 -25.29 -10.48
N ALA A 46 -14.15 -25.23 -11.79
CA ALA A 46 -13.99 -24.04 -12.61
C ALA A 46 -14.97 -22.90 -12.24
N ALA A 47 -16.10 -23.19 -11.60
CA ALA A 47 -17.05 -22.17 -11.17
C ALA A 47 -16.55 -21.43 -9.93
N GLU A 48 -15.86 -22.12 -9.02
CA GLU A 48 -15.19 -21.54 -7.85
C GLU A 48 -14.02 -20.64 -8.27
N ALA A 49 -13.25 -21.07 -9.27
CA ALA A 49 -12.19 -20.26 -9.88
C ALA A 49 -12.74 -19.01 -10.62
N VAL A 50 -13.86 -19.12 -11.35
CA VAL A 50 -14.50 -18.00 -12.06
C VAL A 50 -15.16 -17.00 -11.09
N TRP A 51 -15.70 -17.47 -9.96
CA TRP A 51 -16.19 -16.59 -8.90
C TRP A 51 -15.05 -15.77 -8.25
N TYR A 52 -13.87 -16.37 -8.13
CA TYR A 52 -12.66 -15.70 -7.62
C TYR A 52 -12.12 -14.64 -8.59
N VAL A 53 -11.95 -14.99 -9.88
CA VAL A 53 -11.39 -14.09 -10.91
C VAL A 53 -12.31 -12.92 -11.24
N SER A 54 -13.63 -13.12 -11.21
CA SER A 54 -14.61 -12.04 -11.40
C SER A 54 -14.71 -11.07 -10.22
N ASN A 55 -14.30 -11.51 -9.02
CA ASN A 55 -14.19 -10.66 -7.84
C ASN A 55 -12.82 -9.99 -7.71
N GLU A 56 -11.71 -10.61 -8.14
CA GLU A 56 -10.40 -9.94 -8.13
C GLU A 56 -10.39 -8.68 -9.02
N ALA A 57 -11.07 -8.68 -10.16
CA ALA A 57 -11.20 -7.47 -10.98
C ALA A 57 -11.95 -6.32 -10.27
N ALA A 58 -12.80 -6.63 -9.28
CA ALA A 58 -13.49 -5.66 -8.43
C ALA A 58 -12.73 -5.33 -7.13
N LEU A 59 -11.86 -6.24 -6.66
CA LEU A 59 -11.06 -6.16 -5.44
C LEU A 59 -9.61 -5.69 -5.66
N ALA A 60 -9.17 -5.55 -6.92
CA ALA A 60 -7.84 -5.09 -7.30
C ALA A 60 -7.59 -3.59 -7.07
N TYR A 61 -8.62 -2.82 -6.68
CA TYR A 61 -8.41 -1.46 -6.18
C TYR A 61 -8.45 -1.47 -4.65
N PRO A 62 -7.38 -1.03 -3.95
CA PRO A 62 -7.48 -0.77 -2.54
C PRO A 62 -8.64 0.21 -2.33
N PRO A 63 -9.51 -0.04 -1.34
CA PRO A 63 -10.69 0.79 -1.16
C PRO A 63 -10.26 2.26 -0.97
N VAL A 64 -10.76 3.15 -1.84
CA VAL A 64 -10.58 4.59 -1.70
C VAL A 64 -11.22 5.03 -0.37
N ALA A 65 -10.55 5.90 0.38
CA ALA A 65 -11.16 6.38 1.62
C ALA A 65 -12.48 7.11 1.37
N GLY A 66 -13.43 6.84 2.24
CA GLY A 66 -14.79 7.37 2.14
C GLY A 66 -15.69 6.59 1.16
N GLY A 67 -15.21 5.52 0.52
CA GLY A 67 -16.04 4.64 -0.29
C GLY A 67 -16.91 3.72 0.59
N GLU A 68 -18.21 3.65 0.30
CA GLU A 68 -19.09 2.60 0.79
C GLU A 68 -18.98 1.39 -0.14
N TYR A 69 -18.73 0.20 0.41
CA TYR A 69 -18.63 -1.04 -0.36
C TYR A 69 -19.73 -2.01 0.05
N ILE A 70 -20.37 -2.63 -0.94
CA ILE A 70 -21.39 -3.66 -0.75
C ILE A 70 -20.75 -5.01 -1.06
N ILE A 71 -20.55 -5.85 -0.04
CA ILE A 71 -20.12 -7.25 -0.22
C ILE A 71 -21.37 -8.11 -0.43
N VAL A 72 -21.50 -8.74 -1.60
CA VAL A 72 -22.65 -9.59 -1.93
C VAL A 72 -22.28 -11.08 -1.76
N LYS A 73 -23.05 -11.77 -0.91
CA LYS A 73 -23.13 -13.22 -0.57
C LYS A 73 -22.12 -14.21 -1.18
N GLY A 74 -21.58 -15.05 -0.30
CA GLY A 74 -20.59 -16.10 -0.52
C GLY A 74 -19.53 -15.99 0.58
N ALA A 75 -18.74 -17.04 0.87
CA ALA A 75 -17.68 -16.96 1.90
C ALA A 75 -16.70 -15.82 1.55
N GLY A 76 -16.97 -14.62 2.07
CA GLY A 76 -16.33 -13.40 1.65
C GLY A 76 -15.08 -13.18 2.48
N TYR A 77 -13.97 -12.93 1.81
CA TYR A 77 -12.80 -12.41 2.48
C TYR A 77 -12.97 -10.90 2.61
N VAL A 78 -12.71 -10.34 3.79
CA VAL A 78 -12.74 -8.90 4.04
C VAL A 78 -11.32 -8.41 4.26
N TRP A 79 -10.94 -7.31 3.62
CA TRP A 79 -9.65 -6.66 3.87
C TRP A 79 -9.74 -5.79 5.12
N ASN A 80 -8.91 -6.08 6.13
CA ASN A 80 -8.90 -5.32 7.39
C ASN A 80 -7.81 -4.25 7.46
N GLY A 81 -7.14 -3.96 6.34
CA GLY A 81 -5.99 -3.06 6.29
C GLY A 81 -4.62 -3.75 6.37
N ALA A 82 -4.56 -5.05 6.69
CA ALA A 82 -3.30 -5.81 6.74
C ALA A 82 -3.37 -7.19 6.07
N LYS A 83 -4.54 -7.86 6.10
CA LYS A 83 -4.74 -9.16 5.46
C LYS A 83 -6.21 -9.39 5.09
N TRP A 84 -6.42 -10.33 4.17
CA TRP A 84 -7.73 -10.90 3.87
C TRP A 84 -8.14 -11.86 4.98
N VAL A 85 -9.23 -11.57 5.68
CA VAL A 85 -9.81 -12.44 6.70
C VAL A 85 -11.09 -13.09 6.19
N LYS A 86 -11.18 -14.42 6.29
CA LYS A 86 -12.37 -15.18 5.94
C LYS A 86 -13.51 -14.79 6.88
N ALA A 87 -14.51 -14.09 6.38
CA ALA A 87 -15.71 -13.76 7.14
C ALA A 87 -16.81 -14.79 6.81
N ALA A 88 -17.35 -15.43 7.85
CA ALA A 88 -18.59 -16.18 7.73
C ALA A 88 -19.75 -15.18 7.58
N ILE A 89 -19.97 -14.71 6.36
CA ILE A 89 -21.07 -13.79 6.06
C ILE A 89 -22.34 -14.60 5.86
N THR A 90 -23.01 -14.94 6.98
CA THR A 90 -24.31 -15.62 6.96
C THR A 90 -25.41 -14.57 6.73
N GLY A 91 -25.83 -14.39 5.47
CA GLY A 91 -26.88 -13.45 5.08
C GLY A 91 -26.37 -12.26 4.25
N SER A 92 -27.26 -11.59 3.52
CA SER A 92 -26.95 -10.32 2.86
C SER A 92 -27.06 -9.21 3.91
N LYS A 93 -25.97 -8.97 4.64
CA LYS A 93 -25.88 -7.86 5.58
C LYS A 93 -24.84 -6.88 5.03
N GLU A 94 -25.26 -5.63 4.83
CA GLU A 94 -24.35 -4.56 4.47
C GLU A 94 -23.29 -4.42 5.55
N VAL A 95 -22.02 -4.56 5.19
CA VAL A 95 -20.89 -4.29 6.07
C VAL A 95 -20.36 -2.92 5.68
N LYS A 96 -20.71 -1.89 6.46
CA LYS A 96 -20.14 -0.56 6.29
C LYS A 96 -18.69 -0.59 6.77
N VAL A 97 -17.74 -0.62 5.84
CA VAL A 97 -16.32 -0.52 6.16
C VAL A 97 -15.94 0.96 6.15
N SER A 98 -15.82 1.58 7.33
CA SER A 98 -15.29 2.94 7.44
C SER A 98 -13.77 2.89 7.53
N ILE A 99 -13.08 3.42 6.51
CA ILE A 99 -11.63 3.63 6.58
C ILE A 99 -11.40 4.89 7.41
N GLN A 100 -10.69 4.74 8.53
CA GLN A 100 -10.32 5.87 9.37
C GLN A 100 -9.23 6.70 8.66
N VAL A 101 -9.61 7.86 8.15
CA VAL A 101 -8.65 8.83 7.60
C VAL A 101 -8.05 9.62 8.74
N LEU A 102 -6.72 9.58 8.87
CA LEU A 102 -5.98 10.28 9.92
C LEU A 102 -5.28 11.52 9.38
N SER A 103 -5.04 12.50 10.26
CA SER A 103 -4.21 13.66 9.94
C SER A 103 -2.77 13.25 9.65
N LYS A 104 -2.05 14.05 8.86
CA LYS A 104 -0.62 13.81 8.58
C LYS A 104 0.21 13.62 9.86
N GLY A 105 -0.06 14.43 10.88
CA GLY A 105 0.67 14.35 12.16
C GLY A 105 0.45 13.03 12.89
N GLU A 106 -0.78 12.51 12.92
CA GLU A 106 -1.09 11.20 13.49
C GLU A 106 -0.42 10.07 12.70
N ARG A 107 -0.45 10.15 11.37
CA ARG A 107 0.21 9.16 10.51
C ARG A 107 1.72 9.14 10.71
N ILE A 108 2.36 10.30 10.87
CA ILE A 108 3.79 10.40 11.23
C ILE A 108 4.07 9.71 12.57
N LYS A 109 3.22 9.89 13.58
CA LYS A 109 3.38 9.22 14.88
C LYS A 109 3.30 7.70 14.73
N ILE A 110 2.32 7.20 13.98
CA ILE A 110 2.17 5.75 13.71
C ILE A 110 3.37 5.22 12.93
N PHE A 111 3.81 5.92 11.89
CA PHE A 111 4.99 5.57 11.11
C PHE A 111 6.24 5.48 12.00
N ASN A 112 6.50 6.50 12.82
CA ASN A 112 7.65 6.51 13.72
C ASN A 112 7.59 5.35 14.71
N GLN A 113 6.41 5.07 15.29
CA GLN A 113 6.24 3.97 16.22
C GLN A 113 6.47 2.61 15.53
N ARG A 114 5.84 2.36 14.39
CA ARG A 114 6.03 1.12 13.62
C ARG A 114 7.46 0.94 13.17
N LEU A 115 8.14 2.04 12.82
CA LEU A 115 9.54 2.01 12.45
C LEU A 115 10.41 1.59 13.64
N LEU A 116 10.16 2.12 14.84
CA LEU A 116 10.88 1.72 16.06
C LEU A 116 10.63 0.26 16.44
N ASP A 117 9.39 -0.22 16.29
CA ASP A 117 8.99 -1.59 16.63
C ASP A 117 9.46 -2.63 15.60
N ALA A 118 9.86 -2.19 14.41
CA ALA A 118 10.30 -3.08 13.35
C ALA A 118 11.67 -3.69 13.66
N PRO A 119 11.95 -4.94 13.22
CA PRO A 119 13.24 -5.59 13.43
C PRO A 119 14.41 -4.73 13.00
N SER A 120 15.54 -4.82 13.71
CA SER A 120 16.78 -4.16 13.31
C SER A 120 17.23 -4.62 11.91
N ALA A 121 17.42 -3.66 11.02
CA ALA A 121 17.95 -3.90 9.69
C ALA A 121 19.44 -4.21 9.76
N LYS A 122 19.93 -5.09 8.90
CA LYS A 122 21.34 -5.53 8.88
C LYS A 122 22.22 -4.74 7.91
N SER A 123 21.60 -3.89 7.09
CA SER A 123 22.28 -3.09 6.08
C SER A 123 21.52 -1.78 5.82
N ALA A 124 22.20 -0.81 5.22
CA ALA A 124 21.58 0.44 4.81
C ALA A 124 20.42 0.24 3.82
N ASP A 125 20.55 -0.73 2.90
CA ASP A 125 19.52 -1.06 1.92
C ASP A 125 18.27 -1.69 2.54
N GLU A 126 18.46 -2.62 3.46
CA GLU A 126 17.36 -3.23 4.20
C GLU A 126 16.62 -2.18 5.03
N ALA A 127 17.35 -1.27 5.67
CA ALA A 127 16.77 -0.16 6.40
C ALA A 127 15.98 0.80 5.50
N LEU A 128 16.48 1.13 4.31
CA LEU A 128 15.76 1.96 3.34
C LEU A 128 14.47 1.26 2.86
N ALA A 129 14.54 -0.04 2.55
CA ALA A 129 13.39 -0.82 2.12
C ALA A 129 12.34 -0.95 3.24
N GLN A 130 12.78 -1.15 4.48
CA GLN A 130 11.91 -1.18 5.66
C GLN A 130 11.19 0.16 5.86
N LEU A 131 11.91 1.27 5.71
CA LEU A 131 11.34 2.62 5.79
C LEU A 131 10.26 2.84 4.71
N ASP A 132 10.54 2.48 3.45
CA ASP A 132 9.59 2.62 2.34
C ASP A 132 8.33 1.75 2.55
N LYS A 133 8.53 0.50 2.95
CA LYS A 133 7.44 -0.43 3.24
C LYS A 133 6.51 0.10 4.33
N ILE A 134 7.06 0.49 5.49
CA ILE A 134 6.27 0.95 6.63
C ILE A 134 5.54 2.25 6.29
N MET A 135 6.19 3.19 5.59
CA MET A 135 5.54 4.43 5.13
C MET A 135 4.37 4.11 4.19
N THR A 136 4.58 3.20 3.23
CA THR A 136 3.54 2.79 2.28
C THR A 136 2.35 2.16 3.01
N GLU A 137 2.58 1.24 3.94
CA GLU A 137 1.52 0.58 4.72
C GLU A 137 0.70 1.58 5.57
N VAL A 138 1.37 2.55 6.20
CA VAL A 138 0.69 3.59 7.00
C VAL A 138 -0.17 4.48 6.10
N GLU A 139 0.35 4.89 4.95
CA GLU A 139 -0.41 5.76 4.04
C GLU A 139 -1.55 5.01 3.34
N ASP A 140 -1.39 3.73 2.99
CA ASP A 140 -2.48 2.92 2.43
C ASP A 140 -3.61 2.72 3.44
N ALA A 141 -3.27 2.54 4.72
CA ALA A 141 -4.27 2.33 5.76
C ALA A 141 -5.02 3.63 6.14
N TYR A 142 -4.32 4.77 6.18
CA TYR A 142 -4.84 5.96 6.89
C TYR A 142 -4.83 7.27 6.09
N SER A 143 -4.17 7.33 4.92
CA SER A 143 -4.14 8.59 4.15
C SER A 143 -5.44 8.85 3.41
N GLY A 144 -6.10 7.78 2.99
CA GLY A 144 -7.24 7.83 2.10
C GLY A 144 -6.95 8.29 0.68
N VAL A 145 -5.67 8.45 0.34
CA VAL A 145 -5.19 8.88 -0.96
C VAL A 145 -4.44 7.71 -1.60
N ALA A 146 -4.81 7.36 -2.83
CA ALA A 146 -4.15 6.28 -3.56
C ALA A 146 -2.65 6.60 -3.80
N LYS A 147 -1.83 5.55 -3.84
CA LYS A 147 -0.41 5.69 -4.19
C LYS A 147 -0.30 6.10 -5.65
N VAL A 148 0.60 7.03 -5.93
CA VAL A 148 0.97 7.41 -7.28
C VAL A 148 2.48 7.17 -7.43
N ASP A 149 2.92 6.56 -8.52
CA ASP A 149 4.34 6.25 -8.74
C ASP A 149 5.19 7.51 -8.91
N HIS A 150 4.57 8.53 -9.54
CA HIS A 150 5.18 9.82 -9.77
C HIS A 150 4.40 10.99 -9.19
N PRO A 151 4.38 11.17 -7.85
CA PRO A 151 3.78 12.35 -7.26
C PRO A 151 4.53 13.59 -7.74
N GLY A 152 3.77 14.62 -8.09
CA GLY A 152 4.31 15.95 -8.36
C GLY A 152 4.89 16.60 -7.09
N LEU A 153 5.37 17.84 -7.22
CA LEU A 153 5.95 18.58 -6.09
C LEU A 153 4.90 19.08 -5.08
N ALA A 154 3.65 19.23 -5.53
CA ALA A 154 2.55 19.66 -4.68
C ALA A 154 2.12 18.53 -3.73
N TYR A 155 1.91 18.88 -2.47
CA TYR A 155 1.40 17.92 -1.49
C TYR A 155 -0.07 17.59 -1.77
N GLN A 156 -0.35 16.33 -2.12
CA GLN A 156 -1.69 15.84 -2.46
C GLN A 156 -2.36 15.05 -1.32
N GLY A 157 -1.89 15.21 -0.08
CA GLY A 157 -2.47 14.53 1.08
C GLY A 157 -1.83 13.19 1.44
N ARG A 158 -0.89 12.68 0.65
CA ARG A 158 -0.12 11.45 0.91
C ARG A 158 1.36 11.72 1.16
N MET A 159 1.95 11.02 2.12
CA MET A 159 3.41 11.00 2.35
C MET A 159 4.09 9.94 1.48
N TYR A 160 5.34 10.19 1.13
CA TYR A 160 6.15 9.27 0.33
C TYR A 160 7.53 9.11 0.97
N ALA A 161 8.08 7.90 0.84
CA ALA A 161 9.45 7.62 1.18
C ALA A 161 10.42 8.40 0.27
N PRO A 162 11.71 8.50 0.63
CA PRO A 162 12.71 9.10 -0.24
C PRO A 162 12.74 8.43 -1.61
N ARG A 163 12.79 9.27 -2.65
CA ARG A 163 12.86 8.80 -4.04
C ARG A 163 14.31 8.55 -4.45
N PRO A 164 14.57 7.73 -5.47
CA PRO A 164 15.94 7.45 -5.93
C PRO A 164 16.73 8.71 -6.29
N ASP A 165 16.09 9.72 -6.90
CA ASP A 165 16.72 11.01 -7.26
C ASP A 165 17.03 11.91 -6.06
N LYS A 166 16.47 11.57 -4.88
CA LYS A 166 16.71 12.22 -3.60
C LYS A 166 17.44 11.31 -2.61
N THR A 167 18.08 10.26 -3.11
CA THR A 167 18.80 9.28 -2.32
C THR A 167 20.21 9.11 -2.90
N ALA A 168 21.21 9.31 -2.06
CA ALA A 168 22.62 9.17 -2.40
C ALA A 168 23.21 8.00 -1.62
N ARG A 169 23.88 7.09 -2.32
CA ARG A 169 24.68 6.01 -1.73
C ARG A 169 26.11 6.50 -1.59
N MET A 170 26.66 6.38 -0.39
CA MET A 170 27.98 6.87 -0.04
C MET A 170 29.01 5.74 -0.15
N SER A 171 30.29 6.09 -0.31
CA SER A 171 31.38 5.12 -0.44
C SER A 171 31.65 4.30 0.83
N ASP A 172 31.18 4.79 1.99
CA ASP A 172 31.27 4.10 3.28
C ASP A 172 30.12 3.09 3.51
N GLY A 173 29.26 2.87 2.50
CA GLY A 173 28.11 1.99 2.58
C GLY A 173 26.86 2.62 3.23
N SER A 174 26.94 3.89 3.66
CA SER A 174 25.78 4.62 4.15
C SER A 174 24.90 5.14 3.02
N ILE A 175 23.66 5.49 3.36
CA ILE A 175 22.69 6.13 2.48
C ILE A 175 22.26 7.45 3.10
N ARG A 176 22.26 8.51 2.30
CA ARG A 176 21.68 9.81 2.64
C ARG A 176 20.49 10.08 1.76
N ALA A 177 19.37 10.43 2.37
CA ALA A 177 18.11 10.66 1.69
C ALA A 177 17.48 11.97 2.13
N VAL A 178 16.78 12.63 1.21
CA VAL A 178 16.12 13.91 1.45
C VAL A 178 14.64 13.82 1.07
N THR A 179 13.76 14.17 2.01
CA THR A 179 12.32 14.32 1.74
C THR A 179 11.92 15.79 1.81
N SER A 180 10.64 16.11 1.59
CA SER A 180 10.19 17.50 1.71
C SER A 180 10.40 18.07 3.12
N GLY A 181 10.25 17.24 4.16
CA GLY A 181 10.30 17.66 5.56
C GLY A 181 11.54 17.22 6.34
N ASN A 182 12.27 16.21 5.87
CA ASN A 182 13.35 15.58 6.65
C ASN A 182 14.62 15.33 5.83
N PHE A 183 15.74 15.26 6.55
CA PHE A 183 16.95 14.55 6.15
C PHE A 183 16.96 13.17 6.82
N ILE A 184 17.39 12.16 6.08
CA ILE A 184 17.46 10.79 6.56
C ILE A 184 18.89 10.30 6.30
N GLU A 185 19.53 9.83 7.36
CA GLU A 185 20.82 9.16 7.30
C GLU A 185 20.63 7.71 7.70
N ILE A 186 21.15 6.79 6.89
CA ILE A 186 21.14 5.36 7.16
C ILE A 186 22.57 4.88 7.09
N THR A 187 23.14 4.41 8.20
CA THR A 187 24.52 3.92 8.22
C THR A 187 24.60 2.49 7.69
N ALA A 188 25.83 2.03 7.37
CA ALA A 188 26.07 0.73 6.74
C ALA A 188 25.54 -0.47 7.56
N ASP A 189 25.44 -0.34 8.89
CA ASP A 189 24.89 -1.32 9.84
C ASP A 189 23.35 -1.34 9.89
N GLY A 190 22.68 -0.47 9.14
CA GLY A 190 21.21 -0.34 9.11
C GLY A 190 20.64 0.63 10.16
N THR A 191 21.45 1.37 10.92
CA THR A 191 20.92 2.41 11.84
C THR A 191 20.29 3.55 11.04
N ILE A 192 19.06 3.95 11.39
CA ILE A 192 18.30 5.04 10.75
C ILE A 192 18.28 6.25 11.68
N LYS A 193 18.66 7.42 11.15
CA LYS A 193 18.51 8.72 11.81
C LYS A 193 17.66 9.64 10.94
N ILE A 194 16.62 10.22 11.53
CA ILE A 194 15.74 11.18 10.85
C ILE A 194 15.92 12.53 11.52
N PHE A 195 16.24 13.54 10.73
CA PHE A 195 16.39 14.92 11.17
C PHE A 195 15.32 15.78 10.51
N ALA A 196 14.72 16.68 11.27
CA ALA A 196 13.83 17.70 10.72
C ALA A 196 14.62 18.66 9.82
N LYS A 197 13.94 19.29 8.86
CA LYS A 197 14.51 20.43 8.14
C LYS A 197 14.26 21.74 8.89
N ASN A 198 15.28 22.58 8.95
CA ASN A 198 15.15 23.97 9.36
C ASN A 198 14.40 24.80 8.29
N ALA A 199 14.00 26.02 8.65
CA ALA A 199 13.32 26.94 7.73
C ALA A 199 14.17 27.29 6.49
N ASP A 200 15.49 27.29 6.63
CA ASP A 200 16.47 27.50 5.55
C ASP A 200 16.78 26.21 4.74
N LYS A 201 16.02 25.13 4.99
CA LYS A 201 16.17 23.80 4.38
C LYS A 201 17.46 23.07 4.72
N THR A 202 18.19 23.51 5.76
CA THR A 202 19.33 22.77 6.30
C THR A 202 18.88 21.69 7.29
N GLN A 203 19.80 20.79 7.65
CA GLN A 203 19.55 19.75 8.64
C GLN A 203 19.36 20.38 10.02
N GLY A 204 18.22 20.08 10.63
CA GLY A 204 17.83 20.55 11.96
C GLY A 204 17.95 19.47 13.03
N ALA A 205 17.07 19.55 14.02
CA ALA A 205 17.06 18.65 15.17
C ALA A 205 16.83 17.18 14.77
N LEU A 206 17.49 16.28 15.49
CA LEU A 206 17.23 14.84 15.43
C LEU A 206 15.81 14.56 15.93
N VAL A 207 15.00 13.91 15.10
CA VAL A 207 13.60 13.57 15.37
C VAL A 207 13.49 12.12 15.84
N LEU A 208 14.24 11.21 15.22
CA LEU A 208 14.16 9.78 15.50
C LEU A 208 15.51 9.12 15.24
N THR A 209 15.86 8.16 16.09
CA THR A 209 16.94 7.20 15.85
C THR A 209 16.41 5.80 16.08
N LYS A 210 16.65 4.91 15.10
CA LYS A 210 16.38 3.48 15.20
C LYS A 210 17.71 2.73 15.02
N PRO A 211 18.14 1.90 15.98
CA PRO A 211 19.38 1.13 15.83
C PRO A 211 19.26 0.08 14.71
N GLY A 212 20.38 -0.14 14.03
CA GLY A 212 20.62 -1.25 13.11
C GLY A 212 20.93 -2.53 13.89
N ALA A 213 21.29 -3.60 13.17
CA ALA A 213 21.62 -4.89 13.78
C ALA A 213 23.07 -4.96 14.31
N GLY A 214 23.93 -4.03 13.89
CA GLY A 214 25.34 -3.95 14.28
C GLY A 214 25.64 -2.99 15.44
N GLY A 215 24.62 -2.34 16.02
CA GLY A 215 24.74 -1.29 17.04
C GLY A 215 24.05 -1.62 18.35
#